data_AF-A0A651GCG2-F1
#
_entry.id   AF-A0A651GCG2-F1
#
_cell.length_a   1.000
_cell.length_b   1.000
_cell.length_c   1.000
_cell.angle_alpha   90.00
_cell.angle_beta   90.00
_cell.angle_gamma   90.00
#
_symmetry.space_group_name_H-M   'P 1'
#
loop_
_entity.id
_entity.type
_entity.pdbx_description
1 polymer ?
#
loop_
_entity_poly.entity_id
_entity_poly.type
_entity_poly.pdbx_seq_one_letter_code
_entity_poly.pdbx_strand_id
1 'polypeptide(L)'
;FTEADKLFFDQIEAEAEAQEQVVAAAQANPFNDFAKSLPKIVEALMIKRLDDNSSIVSRYMDDPAFQELALNVMAKNLHERLAGGRPSG
;
A
#
# COMPACT_ATOMS: atom_id res chain seq x y z
N PHE A 1 2.84 10.93 13.39
CA PHE A 1 3.49 10.39 12.20
C PHE A 1 4.95 10.73 12.29
N THR A 2 5.80 9.71 12.39
CA THR A 2 7.24 9.78 12.64
C THR A 2 8.01 9.36 11.39
N GLU A 3 9.33 9.50 11.40
CA GLU A 3 10.19 8.95 10.35
C GLU A 3 10.15 7.41 10.30
N ALA A 4 10.05 6.76 11.47
CA ALA A 4 9.87 5.31 11.54
C ALA A 4 8.54 4.87 10.90
N ASP A 5 7.45 5.64 11.07
CA ASP A 5 6.17 5.36 10.41
C ASP A 5 6.31 5.44 8.89
N LYS A 6 7.05 6.44 8.37
CA LYS A 6 7.33 6.57 6.92
C LYS A 6 8.08 5.36 6.39
N LEU A 7 9.21 5.02 7.03
CA LEU A 7 10.04 3.88 6.64
C LEU A 7 9.25 2.56 6.68
N PHE A 8 8.34 2.41 7.64
CA PHE A 8 7.46 1.25 7.73
C PHE A 8 6.54 1.15 6.50
N PHE A 9 5.85 2.23 6.11
CA PHE A 9 5.01 2.21 4.91
C PHE A 9 5.83 2.02 3.63
N ASP A 10 7.02 2.61 3.54
CA ASP A 10 7.92 2.40 2.40
C ASP A 10 8.32 0.92 2.27
N GLN A 11 8.54 0.21 3.39
CA GLN A 11 8.80 -1.23 3.40
C GLN A 11 7.57 -2.07 2.99
N ILE A 12 6.37 -1.66 3.42
CA ILE A 12 5.11 -2.30 2.98
C ILE A 12 4.95 -2.14 1.47
N GLU A 13 5.17 -0.94 0.95
CA GLU A 13 5.10 -0.66 -0.49
C GLU A 13 6.13 -1.51 -1.25
N ALA A 14 7.39 -1.53 -0.82
CA ALA A 14 8.43 -2.34 -1.46
C ALA A 14 8.10 -3.84 -1.49
N GLU A 15 7.52 -4.38 -0.41
CA GLU A 15 7.04 -5.76 -0.39
C GLU A 15 5.84 -6.00 -1.29
N ALA A 16 4.94 -5.02 -1.42
CA ALA A 16 3.82 -5.10 -2.35
C ALA A 16 4.32 -5.07 -3.81
N GLU A 17 5.32 -4.25 -4.14
CA GLU A 17 5.94 -4.21 -5.48
C GLU A 17 6.62 -5.51 -5.87
N ALA A 18 7.15 -6.25 -4.91
CA ALA A 18 7.73 -7.56 -5.15
C ALA A 18 6.68 -8.64 -5.48
N GLN A 19 5.39 -8.36 -5.30
CA GLN A 19 4.32 -9.31 -5.63
C GLN A 19 3.94 -9.19 -7.11
N GLU A 20 4.13 -10.27 -7.88
CA GLU A 20 3.80 -10.33 -9.32
C GLU A 20 2.35 -9.88 -9.61
N GLN A 21 1.41 -10.26 -8.75
CA GLN A 21 0.01 -9.86 -8.86
C GLN A 21 -0.22 -8.35 -8.72
N VAL A 22 0.58 -7.63 -7.93
CA VAL A 22 0.48 -6.16 -7.78
C VAL A 22 1.05 -5.49 -9.03
N VAL A 23 2.20 -5.97 -9.50
CA VAL A 23 2.84 -5.48 -10.74
C VAL A 23 1.91 -5.65 -11.94
N ALA A 24 1.38 -6.86 -12.12
CA ALA A 24 0.45 -7.17 -13.20
C ALA A 24 -0.83 -6.32 -13.10
N ALA A 25 -1.40 -6.17 -11.89
CA ALA A 25 -2.58 -5.33 -11.69
C ALA A 25 -2.32 -3.86 -12.03
N ALA A 26 -1.17 -3.31 -11.63
CA ALA A 26 -0.82 -1.92 -11.90
C ALA A 26 -0.60 -1.65 -13.41
N GLN A 27 0.02 -2.59 -14.11
CA GLN A 27 0.29 -2.47 -15.55
C GLN A 27 -0.96 -2.68 -16.42
N ALA A 28 -1.87 -3.54 -15.99
CA ALA A 28 -3.07 -3.89 -16.76
C ALA A 28 -4.25 -2.93 -16.54
N ASN A 29 -4.29 -2.21 -15.41
CA ASN A 29 -5.48 -1.47 -14.98
C ASN A 29 -5.22 0.03 -14.76
N PRO A 30 -6.22 0.89 -15.01
CA PRO A 30 -6.19 2.27 -14.55
C PRO A 30 -6.19 2.33 -13.01
N PHE A 31 -5.74 3.46 -12.46
CA PHE A 31 -5.57 3.67 -11.02
C PHE A 31 -6.79 3.21 -10.19
N ASN A 32 -8.01 3.59 -10.58
CA ASN A 32 -9.22 3.26 -9.82
C ASN A 32 -9.47 1.76 -9.67
N ASP A 33 -9.13 0.95 -10.68
CA ASP A 33 -9.34 -0.49 -10.64
C ASP A 33 -8.17 -1.19 -9.94
N PHE A 34 -6.94 -0.69 -10.14
CA PHE A 34 -5.79 -1.11 -9.36
C PHE A 34 -6.00 -0.88 -7.85
N ALA A 35 -6.44 0.31 -7.46
CA ALA A 35 -6.66 0.68 -6.07
C ALA A 35 -7.67 -0.21 -5.35
N LYS A 36 -8.67 -0.78 -6.07
CA LYS A 36 -9.63 -1.75 -5.50
C LYS A 36 -9.01 -3.13 -5.23
N SER A 37 -7.93 -3.48 -5.94
CA SER A 37 -7.26 -4.79 -5.80
C SER A 37 -6.28 -4.83 -4.62
N LEU A 38 -5.77 -3.66 -4.23
CA LEU A 38 -4.68 -3.53 -3.27
C LEU A 38 -5.03 -3.81 -1.79
N PRO A 39 -6.24 -3.51 -1.26
CA PRO A 39 -6.52 -3.59 0.18
C PRO A 39 -6.20 -4.95 0.79
N LYS A 40 -6.59 -6.05 0.13
CA LYS A 40 -6.36 -7.41 0.64
C LYS A 40 -4.87 -7.76 0.74
N ILE A 41 -4.06 -7.23 -0.17
CA ILE A 41 -2.63 -7.50 -0.22
C ILE A 41 -1.95 -6.74 0.92
N VAL A 42 -2.26 -5.46 1.07
CA VAL A 42 -1.71 -4.62 2.14
C VAL A 42 -2.15 -5.12 3.52
N GLU A 43 -3.41 -5.50 3.69
CA GLU A 43 -3.92 -6.09 4.92
C GLU A 43 -3.13 -7.36 5.31
N ALA A 44 -2.87 -8.25 4.36
CA ALA A 44 -2.04 -9.44 4.60
C ALA A 44 -0.59 -9.10 4.99
N LEU A 45 0.00 -8.06 4.40
CA LEU A 45 1.36 -7.59 4.76
C LEU A 45 1.40 -6.95 6.16
N MET A 46 0.34 -6.23 6.54
CA MET A 46 0.21 -5.61 7.85
C MET A 46 0.00 -6.64 8.97
N ILE A 47 -0.85 -7.67 8.73
CA ILE A 47 -1.08 -8.76 9.71
C ILE A 47 0.22 -9.50 10.02
N LYS A 48 1.07 -9.76 9.01
CA LYS A 48 2.37 -10.41 9.22
C LYS A 48 3.32 -9.61 10.13
N ARG A 49 3.10 -8.31 10.27
CA ARG A 49 3.90 -7.38 11.10
C ARG A 49 3.19 -6.98 12.40
N LEU A 50 2.06 -7.60 12.71
CA LEU A 50 1.28 -7.28 13.92
C LEU A 50 2.08 -7.62 15.19
N ASP A 51 2.86 -8.70 15.15
CA ASP A 51 3.67 -9.17 16.29
C ASP A 51 4.87 -8.27 16.61
N ASP A 52 5.24 -7.35 15.71
CA ASP A 52 6.35 -6.40 15.89
C ASP A 52 5.98 -5.21 16.81
N ASN A 53 4.79 -5.22 17.45
CA ASN A 53 4.28 -4.20 18.39
C ASN A 53 4.32 -2.75 17.86
N SER A 54 4.26 -2.57 16.54
CA SER A 54 4.26 -1.22 15.97
C SER A 54 2.88 -0.57 16.16
N SER A 55 2.83 0.53 16.91
CA SER A 55 1.60 1.29 17.14
C SER A 55 0.92 1.77 15.85
N ILE A 56 1.66 1.85 14.74
CA ILE A 56 1.14 2.25 13.43
C ILE A 56 0.32 1.14 12.77
N VAL A 57 0.67 -0.14 12.98
CA VAL A 57 -0.13 -1.27 12.50
C VAL A 57 -1.43 -1.37 13.28
N SER A 58 -1.40 -1.24 14.61
CA SER A 58 -2.62 -1.21 15.42
C SER A 58 -3.54 -0.07 14.97
N ARG A 59 -2.99 1.13 14.77
CA ARG A 59 -3.77 2.25 14.24
C ARG A 59 -4.33 1.97 12.84
N TYR A 60 -3.56 1.34 11.96
CA TYR A 60 -4.03 0.94 10.62
C TYR A 60 -5.20 -0.04 10.69
N MET A 61 -5.25 -0.94 11.68
CA MET A 61 -6.33 -1.91 11.86
C MET A 61 -7.57 -1.32 12.56
N ASP A 62 -7.35 -0.42 13.53
CA ASP A 62 -8.41 0.06 14.43
C ASP A 62 -9.08 1.37 13.95
N ASP A 63 -8.45 2.12 13.04
CA ASP A 63 -8.94 3.41 12.52
C ASP A 63 -9.21 3.31 11.00
N PRO A 64 -10.48 3.06 10.59
CA PRO A 64 -10.84 2.92 9.18
C PRO A 64 -10.54 4.15 8.33
N ALA A 65 -10.62 5.36 8.91
CA ALA A 65 -10.32 6.59 8.17
C ALA A 65 -8.82 6.71 7.89
N PHE A 66 -8.00 6.32 8.87
CA PHE A 66 -6.55 6.23 8.68
C PHE A 66 -6.17 5.12 7.69
N GLN A 67 -6.84 3.97 7.77
CA GLN A 67 -6.66 2.85 6.84
C GLN A 67 -6.93 3.28 5.40
N GLU A 68 -8.07 3.92 5.14
CA GLU A 68 -8.46 4.41 3.81
C GLU A 68 -7.45 5.44 3.27
N LEU A 69 -7.02 6.39 4.10
CA LEU A 69 -6.02 7.38 3.71
C LEU A 69 -4.68 6.73 3.36
N ALA A 70 -4.19 5.83 4.21
CA ALA A 70 -2.93 5.12 4.00
C ALA A 70 -2.99 4.25 2.73
N LEU A 71 -4.08 3.52 2.52
CA LEU A 71 -4.31 2.73 1.31
C LEU A 71 -4.32 3.58 0.05
N ASN A 72 -4.99 4.73 0.06
CA ASN A 72 -5.05 5.61 -1.10
C ASN A 72 -3.66 6.18 -1.46
N VAL A 73 -2.86 6.53 -0.46
CA VAL A 73 -1.48 7.00 -0.66
C VAL A 73 -0.60 5.87 -1.22
N MET A 74 -0.62 4.68 -0.60
CA MET A 74 0.14 3.53 -1.08
C MET A 74 -0.28 3.12 -2.50
N ALA A 75 -1.58 3.10 -2.80
CA ALA A 75 -2.07 2.78 -4.12
C ALA A 75 -1.56 3.76 -5.17
N LYS A 76 -1.56 5.06 -4.86
CA LYS A 76 -1.07 6.07 -5.80
C LYS A 76 0.42 5.88 -6.07
N ASN A 77 1.20 5.75 -5.00
CA ASN A 77 2.64 5.54 -5.06
C ASN A 77 3.02 4.29 -5.89
N LEU A 78 2.37 3.15 -5.59
CA LEU A 78 2.60 1.88 -6.28
C LEU A 78 2.20 1.96 -7.75
N HIS A 79 1.02 2.54 -8.05
CA HIS A 79 0.55 2.66 -9.43
C HIS A 79 1.47 3.55 -10.26
N GLU A 80 1.89 4.70 -9.73
CA GLU A 80 2.80 5.62 -10.42
C GLU A 80 4.16 4.97 -10.74
N ARG A 81 4.71 4.18 -9.80
CA ARG A 81 5.99 3.48 -9.99
C ARG A 81 5.88 2.30 -10.96
N LEU A 82 4.79 1.54 -10.89
CA LEU A 82 4.65 0.26 -11.62
C LEU A 82 4.00 0.40 -13.00
N ALA A 83 3.07 1.34 -13.18
CA ALA A 83 2.36 1.56 -14.46
C ALA A 83 3.21 2.30 -15.52
N GLY A 84 4.47 2.61 -15.20
CA GLY A 84 5.42 3.23 -16.12
C GLY A 84 5.21 4.72 -16.27
N GLY A 85 5.27 5.48 -15.16
CA GLY A 85 5.68 6.88 -15.13
C GLY A 85 5.02 7.85 -16.12
N ARG A 86 3.79 7.58 -16.61
CA ARG A 86 3.02 8.56 -17.37
C ARG A 86 1.95 9.14 -16.46
N PRO A 87 2.07 10.41 -16.06
CA PRO A 87 0.99 11.08 -15.36
C PRO A 87 -0.19 11.11 -16.32
N SER A 88 -1.28 10.47 -15.92
CA SER A 88 -2.60 10.65 -16.54
C SER A 88 -3.03 12.09 -16.23
N GLY A 89 -2.54 13.03 -17.04
CA GLY A 89 -3.01 14.42 -17.09
C GLY A 89 -4.35 14.53 -17.77
#